data_AF-A0AAN8IJ27-F1
#
_entry.id   AF-A0AAN8IJ27-F1
#
_cell.length_a   1.000
_cell.length_b   1.000
_cell.length_c   1.000
_cell.angle_alpha   90.00
_cell.angle_beta   90.00
_cell.angle_gamma   90.00
#
_symmetry.space_group_name_H-M   'P 1'
#
loop_
_entity.id
_entity.type
_entity.pdbx_description
1 polymer ?
#
loop_
_entity_poly.entity_id
_entity_poly.type
_entity_poly.pdbx_seq_one_letter_code
_entity_poly.pdbx_strand_id
1 'polypeptide(L)'
;MAHISQTLSEDCSALLSELHSVLQQKAPEALPLLEKLVSSLILDPTEIVEAEKRSRSVIIAGVPEKWEDSSPSQRQAATEEANAKELRNVSEFENVFIRRSPTSEELEKERKLRARARELNEGLPNGERLYVVFR
;
A
#
# COMPACT_ATOMS: atom_id res chain seq x y z
N MET A 1 -11.71 -13.21 23.99
CA MET A 1 -11.14 -11.95 24.52
C MET A 1 -9.63 -11.77 24.29
N ALA A 2 -8.85 -12.79 23.88
CA ALA A 2 -7.38 -12.72 23.82
C ALA A 2 -6.76 -11.98 22.61
N HIS A 3 -7.56 -11.43 21.67
CA HIS A 3 -7.04 -10.80 20.45
C HIS A 3 -7.36 -9.31 20.29
N ILE A 4 -8.00 -8.68 21.29
CA ILE A 4 -8.49 -7.29 21.19
C ILE A 4 -7.43 -6.27 21.69
N SER A 5 -6.34 -6.74 22.30
CA SER A 5 -5.48 -5.92 23.16
C SER A 5 -4.43 -5.07 22.44
N GLN A 6 -4.29 -5.15 21.12
CA GLN A 6 -3.11 -4.55 20.45
C GLN A 6 -3.39 -3.31 19.59
N THR A 7 -4.64 -2.87 19.44
CA THR A 7 -4.98 -1.75 18.52
C THR A 7 -5.82 -0.62 19.14
N LEU A 8 -6.30 -0.77 20.37
CA LEU A 8 -7.16 0.21 21.03
C LEU A 8 -6.37 1.00 22.07
N SER A 9 -6.65 2.30 22.19
CA SER A 9 -6.09 3.12 23.27
C SER A 9 -6.50 2.54 24.64
N GLU A 10 -5.67 2.77 25.66
CA GLU A 10 -5.91 2.28 27.03
C GLU A 10 -7.30 2.68 27.55
N ASP A 11 -7.72 3.91 27.25
CA ASP A 11 -9.05 4.44 27.61
C ASP A 11 -10.20 3.66 26.97
N CYS A 12 -10.04 3.26 25.69
CA CYS A 12 -11.08 2.54 24.95
C CYS A 12 -11.23 1.10 25.45
N SER A 13 -10.11 0.46 25.84
CA SER A 13 -10.10 -0.86 26.46
C SER A 13 -10.78 -0.87 27.83
N ALA A 14 -10.53 0.16 28.66
CA ALA A 14 -11.18 0.32 29.96
C ALA A 14 -12.70 0.51 29.83
N LEU A 15 -13.14 1.37 28.90
CA LEU A 15 -14.56 1.60 28.61
C LEU A 15 -15.26 0.33 28.09
N LEU A 16 -14.64 -0.44 27.19
CA LEU A 16 -15.20 -1.70 26.70
C LEU A 16 -15.35 -2.73 27.82
N SER A 17 -14.40 -2.78 28.75
CA SER A 17 -14.45 -3.69 29.90
C SER A 17 -15.58 -3.31 30.87
N GLU A 18 -15.76 -2.02 31.12
CA GLU A 18 -16.86 -1.50 31.93
C GLU A 18 -18.22 -1.79 31.27
N LEU A 19 -18.34 -1.50 29.97
CA LEU A 19 -19.55 -1.76 29.19
C LEU A 19 -19.91 -3.26 29.19
N HIS A 20 -18.92 -4.14 29.02
CA HIS A 20 -19.12 -5.57 29.08
C HIS A 20 -19.63 -6.02 30.45
N SER A 21 -19.06 -5.48 31.54
CA SER A 21 -19.51 -5.77 32.92
C SER A 21 -20.97 -5.35 33.14
N VAL A 22 -21.34 -4.16 32.68
CA VAL A 22 -22.72 -3.64 32.79
C VAL A 22 -23.70 -4.50 32.00
N LEU A 23 -23.37 -4.85 30.75
CA LEU A 23 -24.23 -5.68 29.91
C LEU A 23 -24.35 -7.10 30.47
N GLN A 24 -23.27 -7.68 30.98
CA GLN A 24 -23.30 -9.00 31.59
C GLN A 24 -24.22 -9.05 32.82
N GLN A 25 -24.30 -7.97 33.59
CA GLN A 25 -25.16 -7.88 34.76
C GLN A 25 -26.61 -7.51 34.43
N LYS A 26 -26.84 -6.63 33.45
CA LYS A 26 -28.16 -6.00 33.21
C LYS A 26 -28.88 -6.46 31.95
N ALA A 27 -28.16 -6.95 30.93
CA ALA A 27 -28.71 -7.34 29.63
C ALA A 27 -27.76 -8.32 28.90
N PRO A 28 -27.60 -9.55 29.41
CA PRO A 28 -26.64 -10.52 28.85
C PRO A 28 -26.95 -10.88 27.39
N GLU A 29 -28.21 -10.76 26.95
CA GLU A 29 -28.62 -10.94 25.56
C GLU A 29 -28.03 -9.90 24.59
N ALA A 30 -27.52 -8.77 25.09
CA ALA A 30 -26.84 -7.75 24.29
C ALA A 30 -25.35 -8.04 24.09
N LEU A 31 -24.75 -8.97 24.84
CA LEU A 31 -23.33 -9.32 24.72
C LEU A 31 -22.95 -9.78 23.30
N PRO A 32 -23.72 -10.65 22.61
CA PRO A 32 -23.41 -11.03 21.23
C PRO A 32 -23.45 -9.85 20.24
N LEU A 33 -24.26 -8.82 20.52
CA LEU A 33 -24.31 -7.61 19.71
C LEU A 33 -23.07 -6.74 19.94
N LEU A 34 -22.61 -6.64 21.19
CA LEU A 34 -21.36 -5.95 21.52
C LEU A 34 -20.16 -6.65 20.86
N GLU A 35 -20.08 -7.98 20.93
CA GLU A 35 -19.01 -8.73 20.27
C GLU A 35 -19.01 -8.51 18.76
N LYS A 36 -20.18 -8.59 18.10
CA LYS A 36 -20.30 -8.28 16.67
C LYS A 36 -19.88 -6.86 16.33
N LEU A 37 -20.24 -5.88 17.16
CA LEU A 37 -19.87 -4.50 16.96
C LEU A 37 -18.35 -4.31 17.05
N VAL A 38 -17.73 -4.86 18.10
CA VAL A 38 -16.27 -4.80 18.28
C VAL A 38 -15.55 -5.48 17.11
N SER A 39 -16.00 -6.65 16.67
CA SER A 39 -15.44 -7.31 15.49
C SER A 39 -15.64 -6.52 14.19
N SER A 40 -16.69 -5.69 14.07
CA SER A 40 -16.94 -4.87 12.87
C SER A 40 -16.17 -3.54 12.88
N LEU A 41 -15.85 -3.02 14.07
CA LEU A 41 -15.13 -1.75 14.25
C LEU A 41 -13.61 -1.95 14.30
N ILE A 42 -13.13 -3.15 14.63
CA ILE A 42 -11.72 -3.51 14.48
C ILE A 42 -11.47 -3.69 12.98
N LEU A 43 -10.92 -2.65 12.36
CA LEU A 43 -10.36 -2.73 11.01
C LEU A 43 -9.12 -3.63 11.05
N ASP A 44 -9.03 -4.60 10.15
CA ASP A 44 -7.79 -5.36 9.94
C ASP A 44 -6.73 -4.41 9.38
N PRO A 45 -5.60 -4.17 10.10
CA PRO A 45 -4.54 -3.31 9.62
C PRO A 45 -4.02 -3.74 8.23
N THR A 46 -4.06 -5.04 7.94
CA THR A 46 -3.70 -5.59 6.63
C THR A 46 -4.68 -5.10 5.57
N GLU A 47 -5.98 -5.14 5.86
CA GLU A 47 -7.02 -4.71 4.94
C GLU A 47 -6.98 -3.20 4.69
N ILE A 48 -6.65 -2.38 5.69
CA ILE A 48 -6.41 -0.94 5.52
C ILE A 48 -5.28 -0.71 4.51
N VAL A 49 -4.13 -1.36 4.74
CA VAL A 49 -2.95 -1.22 3.87
C VAL A 49 -3.24 -1.75 2.47
N GLU A 50 -3.94 -2.87 2.35
CA GLU A 50 -4.29 -3.45 1.05
C GLU A 50 -5.35 -2.63 0.31
N ALA A 51 -6.31 -2.00 1.01
CA ALA A 51 -7.27 -1.07 0.41
C ALA A 51 -6.57 0.21 -0.08
N GLU A 52 -5.64 0.75 0.70
CA GLU A 52 -4.83 1.91 0.31
C GLU A 52 -3.91 1.57 -0.88
N LYS A 53 -3.31 0.37 -0.90
CA LYS A 53 -2.53 -0.10 -2.05
C LYS A 53 -3.43 -0.26 -3.28
N ARG A 54 -4.56 -0.95 -3.16
CA ARG A 54 -5.50 -1.23 -4.27
C ARG A 54 -6.07 0.04 -4.89
N SER A 55 -6.30 1.09 -4.10
CA SER A 55 -6.75 2.38 -4.63
C SER A 55 -5.69 3.12 -5.46
N ARG A 56 -4.40 2.73 -5.35
CA ARG A 56 -3.27 3.38 -6.03
C ARG A 56 -2.45 2.43 -6.91
N SER A 57 -2.81 1.15 -6.97
CA SER A 57 -2.07 0.13 -7.69
C SER A 57 -2.90 -0.47 -8.82
N VAL A 58 -2.21 -0.84 -9.90
CA VAL A 58 -2.76 -1.72 -10.94
C VAL A 58 -2.35 -3.14 -10.57
N ILE A 59 -3.31 -4.01 -10.28
CA ILE A 59 -3.06 -5.41 -9.95
C ILE A 59 -3.07 -6.21 -11.26
N ILE A 60 -1.93 -6.84 -11.59
CA ILE A 60 -1.80 -7.74 -12.73
C ILE A 60 -1.78 -9.17 -12.17
N ALA A 61 -2.85 -9.93 -12.43
CA ALA A 61 -3.01 -11.30 -11.96
C ALA A 61 -2.78 -12.30 -13.10
N GLY A 62 -2.38 -13.53 -12.76
CA GLY A 62 -2.25 -14.63 -13.72
C GLY A 62 -0.94 -14.67 -14.51
N VAL A 63 0.07 -13.87 -14.15
CA VAL A 63 1.39 -13.95 -14.78
C VAL A 63 2.22 -15.03 -14.08
N PRO A 64 2.73 -16.04 -14.82
CA PRO A 64 3.52 -17.11 -14.24
C PRO A 64 4.87 -16.58 -13.75
N GLU A 65 5.20 -16.84 -12.49
CA GLU A 65 6.56 -16.62 -11.99
C GLU A 65 7.51 -17.70 -12.57
N LYS A 66 8.74 -17.29 -12.93
CA LYS A 66 9.77 -18.25 -13.35
C LYS A 66 10.23 -19.13 -12.18
N TRP A 67 10.74 -20.32 -12.53
CA TRP A 67 11.13 -21.43 -11.65
C TRP A 67 11.83 -21.09 -10.33
N GLU A 68 11.55 -21.95 -9.34
CA GLU A 68 11.92 -21.90 -7.92
C GLU A 68 13.44 -21.78 -7.65
N ASP A 69 14.27 -22.31 -8.55
CA ASP A 69 15.75 -22.33 -8.41
C ASP A 69 16.44 -21.02 -8.80
N SER A 70 15.68 -20.00 -9.22
CA SER A 70 16.24 -18.71 -9.62
C SER A 70 16.32 -17.70 -8.46
N SER A 71 17.29 -16.79 -8.52
CA SER A 71 17.46 -15.78 -7.48
C SER A 71 16.26 -14.82 -7.44
N PRO A 72 15.95 -14.18 -6.29
CA PRO A 72 14.85 -13.22 -6.19
C PRO A 72 14.91 -12.12 -7.28
N SER A 73 16.11 -11.60 -7.58
CA SER A 73 16.30 -10.58 -8.63
C SER A 73 15.98 -11.12 -10.02
N GLN A 74 16.31 -12.38 -10.31
CA GLN A 74 16.01 -13.01 -11.60
C GLN A 74 14.52 -13.28 -11.76
N ARG A 75 13.83 -13.73 -10.70
CA ARG A 75 12.38 -13.90 -10.69
C ARG A 75 11.67 -12.57 -10.95
N GLN A 76 12.08 -11.52 -10.23
CA GLN A 76 11.52 -10.18 -10.42
C GLN A 76 11.70 -9.70 -11.86
N ALA A 77 12.92 -9.75 -12.40
CA ALA A 77 13.18 -9.30 -13.77
C ALA A 77 12.36 -10.07 -14.82
N ALA A 78 12.20 -11.38 -14.63
CA ALA A 78 11.39 -12.21 -15.52
C ALA A 78 9.89 -11.89 -15.42
N THR A 79 9.37 -11.68 -14.21
CA THR A 79 7.96 -11.28 -14.00
C THR A 79 7.68 -9.90 -14.57
N GLU A 80 8.60 -8.93 -14.39
CA GLU A 80 8.50 -7.59 -14.99
C GLU A 80 8.46 -7.66 -16.53
N GLU A 81 9.31 -8.50 -17.15
CA GLU A 81 9.35 -8.68 -18.60
C GLU A 81 8.07 -9.33 -19.14
N ALA A 82 7.57 -10.38 -18.46
CA ALA A 82 6.31 -11.03 -18.83
C ALA A 82 5.13 -10.06 -18.72
N ASN A 83 5.02 -9.33 -17.60
CA ASN A 83 3.97 -8.32 -17.40
C ASN A 83 4.03 -7.22 -18.48
N ALA A 84 5.23 -6.73 -18.81
CA ALA A 84 5.40 -5.68 -19.82
C ALA A 84 4.97 -6.15 -21.21
N LYS A 85 5.20 -7.44 -21.53
CA LYS A 85 4.73 -8.04 -22.78
C LYS A 85 3.20 -8.11 -22.82
N GLU A 86 2.57 -8.58 -21.74
CA GLU A 86 1.11 -8.70 -21.70
C GLU A 86 0.42 -7.33 -21.76
N LEU A 87 0.93 -6.32 -21.05
CA LEU A 87 0.38 -4.96 -21.11
C LEU A 87 0.47 -4.35 -22.51
N ARG A 88 1.55 -4.62 -23.27
CA ARG A 88 1.67 -4.16 -24.67
C ARG A 88 0.67 -4.82 -25.62
N ASN A 89 0.16 -6.00 -25.27
CA ASN A 89 -0.82 -6.69 -26.10
C ASN A 89 -2.25 -6.15 -25.92
N VAL A 90 -2.48 -5.31 -24.91
CA VAL A 90 -3.78 -4.70 -24.61
C VAL A 90 -3.73 -3.23 -25.02
N SER A 91 -4.58 -2.83 -25.98
CA SER A 91 -4.60 -1.47 -26.55
C SER A 91 -4.75 -0.37 -25.50
N GLU A 92 -5.54 -0.63 -24.47
CA GLU A 92 -5.81 0.31 -23.37
C GLU A 92 -4.59 0.54 -22.48
N PHE A 93 -3.62 -0.38 -22.51
CA PHE A 93 -2.40 -0.34 -21.71
C PHE A 93 -1.12 -0.17 -22.55
N GLU A 94 -1.24 0.14 -23.86
CA GLU A 94 -0.10 0.34 -24.75
C GLU A 94 0.88 1.42 -24.22
N ASN A 95 0.35 2.42 -23.52
CA ASN A 95 1.13 3.51 -22.93
C ASN A 95 1.53 3.27 -21.46
N VAL A 96 1.27 2.08 -20.91
CA VAL A 96 1.68 1.71 -19.54
C VAL A 96 2.99 0.96 -19.61
N PHE A 97 4.04 1.56 -19.06
CA PHE A 97 5.38 0.99 -19.05
C PHE A 97 5.77 0.55 -17.64
N ILE A 98 6.21 -0.70 -17.51
CA ILE A 98 6.84 -1.18 -16.27
C ILE A 98 8.28 -0.70 -16.29
N ARG A 99 8.60 0.23 -15.37
CA ARG A 99 9.96 0.71 -15.17
C ARG A 99 10.75 -0.38 -14.45
N ARG A 100 11.85 -0.86 -15.06
CA ARG A 100 12.83 -1.70 -14.37
C ARG A 100 13.37 -0.97 -13.15
N SER A 101 13.62 -1.69 -12.07
CA SER A 101 14.27 -1.13 -10.89
C SER A 101 15.56 -0.39 -11.30
N PRO A 102 15.72 0.89 -10.94
CA PRO A 102 16.85 1.69 -11.38
C PRO A 102 18.15 1.17 -10.77
N THR A 103 19.22 1.21 -11.56
CA THR A 103 20.57 0.93 -11.06
C THR A 103 21.03 2.03 -10.09
N SER A 104 22.02 1.75 -9.25
CA SER A 104 22.60 2.74 -8.33
C SER A 104 23.09 4.00 -9.07
N GLU A 105 23.63 3.85 -10.28
CA GLU A 105 24.07 4.97 -11.12
C GLU A 105 22.91 5.81 -11.65
N GLU A 106 21.81 5.17 -12.06
CA GLU A 106 20.60 5.85 -12.52
C GLU A 106 19.90 6.58 -11.37
N LEU A 107 19.85 5.97 -10.18
CA LEU A 107 19.35 6.60 -8.96
C LEU A 107 20.15 7.86 -8.61
N GLU A 108 21.47 7.82 -8.74
CA GLU A 108 22.33 8.97 -8.45
C GLU A 108 22.12 10.11 -9.46
N LYS A 109 21.99 9.77 -10.74
CA LYS A 109 21.65 10.75 -11.80
C LYS A 109 20.27 11.37 -11.55
N GLU A 110 19.28 10.55 -11.20
CA GLU A 110 17.92 10.98 -10.89
C GLU A 110 17.88 11.89 -9.65
N ARG A 111 18.65 11.56 -8.61
CA ARG A 111 18.82 12.37 -7.40
C ARG A 111 19.39 13.75 -7.73
N LYS A 112 20.47 13.81 -8.52
CA LYS A 112 21.10 15.07 -8.94
C LYS A 112 20.17 15.94 -9.78
N LEU A 113 19.43 15.32 -10.70
CA LEU A 113 18.46 16.03 -11.53
C LEU A 113 17.33 16.65 -10.70
N ARG A 114 16.78 15.89 -9.74
CA ARG A 114 15.76 16.42 -8.83
C ARG A 114 16.28 17.52 -7.91
N ALA A 115 17.53 17.40 -7.43
CA ALA A 115 18.16 18.47 -6.66
C ALA A 115 18.27 19.75 -7.48
N ARG A 116 18.79 19.67 -8.71
CA ARG A 116 18.90 20.81 -9.62
C ARG A 116 17.54 21.44 -9.95
N ALA A 117 16.50 20.64 -10.15
CA ALA A 117 15.16 21.19 -10.40
C ALA A 117 14.56 21.88 -9.17
N ARG A 118 14.84 21.40 -7.96
CA ARG A 118 14.46 22.11 -6.73
C ARG A 118 15.15 23.46 -6.62
N GLU A 119 16.46 23.50 -6.84
CA GLU A 119 17.24 24.76 -6.85
C GLU A 119 16.67 25.76 -7.87
N LEU A 120 16.33 25.30 -9.08
CA LEU A 120 15.72 26.16 -10.10
C LEU A 120 14.30 26.62 -9.74
N ASN A 121 13.54 25.79 -9.00
CA ASN A 121 12.19 26.12 -8.56
C ASN A 121 12.15 27.08 -7.37
N GLU A 122 13.21 27.17 -6.57
CA GLU A 122 13.30 28.14 -5.47
C GLU A 122 13.30 29.60 -5.96
N GLY A 123 13.75 29.83 -7.20
CA GLY A 123 13.84 31.16 -7.81
C GLY A 123 12.64 31.57 -8.68
N LEU A 124 11.62 30.72 -8.85
CA LEU A 124 10.49 31.00 -9.73
C LEU A 124 9.32 31.62 -8.95
N PRO A 125 8.99 32.91 -9.17
CA PRO A 125 7.80 33.53 -8.57
C PRO A 125 6.51 33.01 -9.24
N ASN A 126 5.39 33.10 -8.52
CA ASN A 126 4.02 32.73 -8.94
C ASN A 126 3.68 31.24 -9.08
N GLY A 127 4.46 30.34 -8.47
CA GLY A 127 4.06 28.94 -8.34
C GLY A 127 4.25 28.11 -9.63
N GLU A 128 4.94 28.66 -10.63
CA GLU A 128 5.45 27.87 -11.75
C GLU A 128 6.51 26.87 -11.24
N ARG A 129 6.38 25.60 -11.64
CA ARG A 129 7.31 24.53 -11.26
C ARG A 129 7.89 23.89 -12.51
N LEU A 130 9.21 23.82 -12.56
CA LEU A 130 9.93 22.98 -13.49
C LEU A 130 9.91 21.54 -12.97
N TYR A 131 9.43 20.64 -13.82
CA TYR A 131 9.46 19.21 -13.60
C TYR A 131 10.58 18.60 -14.44
N VAL A 132 11.34 17.68 -13.86
CA VAL A 132 12.28 16.87 -14.64
C VAL A 132 11.55 15.66 -15.17
N VAL A 133 11.54 15.51 -16.48
CA VAL A 133 11.03 14.32 -17.17
C VAL A 133 12.20 13.63 -17.85
N PHE A 134 12.32 12.32 -17.69
CA PHE A 134 13.29 11.52 -18.44
C PHE A 134 12.84 11.41 -19.91
N ARG A 135 13.78 11.54 -20.84
CA ARG A 135 13.56 11.26 -22.26
C ARG A 135 14.20 9.93 -22.62
#